data_AF-X1R9M7-F1
#
_entry.id   AF-X1R9M7-F1
#
_cell.length_a   1.000
_cell.length_b   1.000
_cell.length_c   1.000
_cell.angle_alpha   90.00
_cell.angle_beta   90.00
_cell.angle_gamma   90.00
#
_symmetry.space_group_name_H-M   'P 1'
#
loop_
_entity.id
_entity.type
_entity.pdbx_description
1 polymer ?
#
loop_
_entity_poly.entity_id
_entity_poly.type
_entity_poly.pdbx_seq_one_letter_code
_entity_poly.pdbx_strand_id
1 'polypeptide(L)' 'DGKRKWYEIIFVEPANPTIKSDKNLNWVCSRKHKGRVFRGKTSAGKKGRALV' A
#
# COMPACT_ATOMS: atom_id res chain seq x y z
N ASP A 1 25.10 11.91 1.48
CA ASP A 1 26.37 11.46 0.85
C ASP A 1 26.16 10.78 -0.51
N GLY A 2 24.95 10.82 -1.11
CA GLY A 2 24.66 10.16 -2.38
C GLY A 2 24.59 8.63 -2.34
N LYS A 3 24.84 8.01 -1.18
CA LYS A 3 24.91 6.55 -1.04
C LYS A 3 23.57 5.93 -0.64
N ARG A 4 22.70 6.71 0.01
CA ARG A 4 21.43 6.23 0.55
C ARG A 4 20.26 7.07 0.05
N LYS A 5 19.12 6.40 -0.10
CA LYS A 5 17.83 7.03 -0.34
C LYS A 5 16.93 6.64 0.81
N TRP A 6 16.22 7.63 1.35
CA TRP A 6 15.25 7.43 2.42
C TRP A 6 13.86 7.61 1.83
N TYR A 7 12.91 6.84 2.36
CA TYR A 7 11.52 6.89 1.95
C TYR A 7 10.66 6.80 3.19
N GLU A 8 9.56 7.53 3.18
CA GLU A 8 8.49 7.39 4.17
C GLU A 8 7.41 6.48 3.57
N ILE A 9 7.04 5.45 4.31
CA ILE A 9 6.04 4.47 3.87
C ILE A 9 4.86 4.55 4.82
N ILE A 10 3.68 4.79 4.25
CA ILE A 10 2.41 4.78 4.99
C ILE A 10 1.90 3.34 5.07
N PHE A 11 1.69 2.86 6.31
CA PHE A 11 1.03 1.60 6.59
C PHE A 11 -0.39 1.84 7.12
N VAL A 12 -1.28 0.88 6.89
CA VAL A 12 -2.64 0.89 7.42
C VAL A 12 -2.89 -0.46 8.09
N GLU A 13 -3.37 -0.44 9.32
CA GLU A 13 -3.74 -1.64 10.08
C GLU A 13 -5.18 -2.07 9.71
N PRO A 14 -5.39 -3.18 8.97
CA PRO A 14 -6.73 -3.55 8.50
C PRO A 14 -7.58 -4.23 9.57
N ALA A 15 -6.99 -4.61 10.71
CA ALA A 15 -7.69 -5.22 11.84
C ALA A 15 -8.47 -4.18 12.68
N ASN A 16 -8.05 -2.91 12.62
CA ASN A 16 -8.62 -1.80 13.38
C ASN A 16 -10.10 -1.57 13.02
N PRO A 17 -11.02 -1.51 14.00
CA PRO A 17 -12.45 -1.28 13.76
C PRO A 17 -12.74 0.01 12.99
N THR A 18 -12.01 1.09 13.25
CA THR A 18 -12.19 2.40 12.58
C THR A 18 -11.90 2.30 11.08
N ILE A 19 -10.86 1.54 10.70
CA ILE A 19 -10.56 1.32 9.28
C ILE A 19 -11.61 0.44 8.60
N LYS A 20 -12.15 -0.55 9.32
CA LYS A 20 -13.19 -1.45 8.78
C LYS A 20 -14.53 -0.74 8.56
N SER A 21 -14.91 0.18 9.45
CA SER A 21 -16.16 0.94 9.33
C SER A 21 -16.07 2.12 8.37
N ASP A 22 -14.85 2.63 8.11
CA ASP A 22 -14.62 3.74 7.18
C ASP A 22 -14.91 3.34 5.72
N LYS A 23 -15.87 4.03 5.09
CA LYS A 23 -16.31 3.74 3.72
C LYS A 23 -15.24 4.01 2.65
N ASN A 24 -14.26 4.86 2.95
CA ASN A 24 -13.19 5.25 2.03
C ASN A 24 -11.94 4.39 2.19
N LEU A 25 -11.69 3.83 3.38
CA LEU A 25 -10.48 3.05 3.69
C LEU A 25 -10.71 1.55 3.75
N ASN A 26 -11.93 1.07 4.02
CA ASN A 26 -12.22 -0.35 4.24
C ASN A 26 -11.83 -1.29 3.08
N TRP A 27 -11.61 -0.76 1.87
CA TRP A 27 -11.15 -1.54 0.73
C TRP A 27 -9.86 -2.31 1.04
N VAL A 28 -8.97 -1.73 1.87
CA VAL A 28 -7.69 -2.36 2.24
C VAL A 28 -7.88 -3.62 3.10
N CYS A 29 -9.01 -3.75 3.79
CA CYS A 29 -9.32 -4.88 4.67
C CYS A 29 -9.62 -6.19 3.91
N SER A 30 -9.93 -6.12 2.61
CA SER A 30 -10.19 -7.33 1.82
C SER A 30 -8.91 -8.13 1.56
N ARG A 31 -8.97 -9.46 1.66
CA ARG A 31 -7.85 -10.39 1.41
C ARG A 31 -7.17 -10.17 0.05
N LYS A 32 -7.89 -9.68 -0.96
CA LYS A 32 -7.35 -9.39 -2.30
C LYS A 32 -6.23 -8.34 -2.28
N HIS A 33 -6.16 -7.50 -1.23
CA HIS A 33 -5.14 -6.46 -1.03
C HIS A 33 -3.98 -6.88 -0.11
N LYS A 34 -3.90 -8.16 0.32
CA LYS A 34 -2.73 -8.68 1.05
C LYS A 34 -1.45 -8.62 0.19
N GLY A 35 -0.33 -8.19 0.76
CA GLY A 35 0.98 -8.22 0.07
C GLY A 35 1.05 -7.38 -1.21
N ARG A 36 0.40 -6.20 -1.26
CA ARG A 36 0.42 -5.32 -2.45
C ARG A 36 1.83 -4.87 -2.85
N VAL A 37 2.71 -4.64 -1.88
CA VAL A 37 4.09 -4.20 -2.10
C VAL A 37 4.88 -5.25 -2.90
N PHE A 38 4.77 -6.51 -2.53
CA PHE A 38 5.46 -7.63 -3.21
C PHE A 38 4.88 -7.97 -4.58
N ARG A 39 3.67 -7.52 -4.88
CA ARG A 39 2.97 -7.79 -6.16
C ARG A 39 2.95 -6.59 -7.10
N GLY A 40 3.74 -5.55 -6.83
CA GLY A 40 3.83 -4.36 -7.68
C GLY A 40 2.50 -3.60 -7.82
N LYS A 41 1.64 -3.63 -6.78
CA LYS A 41 0.33 -2.95 -6.78
C LYS A 41 0.36 -1.58 -6.07
N THR A 42 1.52 -1.14 -5.59
CA THR A 42 1.78 0.24 -5.14
C THR A 42 1.97 1.17 -6.33
N SER A 43 1.94 2.49 -6.12
CA SER A 43 2.22 3.47 -7.19
C SER A 43 3.60 3.25 -7.82
N ALA A 44 4.63 3.10 -6.99
CA ALA A 44 5.99 2.78 -7.45
C ALA A 44 6.06 1.44 -8.21
N GLY A 45 5.38 0.40 -7.71
CA GLY A 45 5.33 -0.90 -8.37
C GLY A 45 4.62 -0.86 -9.73
N LYS A 46 3.53 -0.10 -9.84
CA LYS A 46 2.82 0.14 -11.11
C LYS A 46 3.72 0.86 -12.12
N LYS A 47 4.40 1.93 -11.71
CA LYS A 47 5.36 2.65 -12.55
C LYS A 47 6.48 1.73 -13.05
N GLY A 48 7.04 0.88 -12.18
CA GLY A 48 8.06 -0.11 -12.55
C GLY A 48 7.56 -1.19 -13.54
N ARG A 49 6.24 -1.38 -13.65
CA ARG A 49 5.60 -2.29 -14.61
C ARG A 49 5.15 -1.60 -15.90
N ALA A 50 5.47 -0.32 -16.09
CA ALA A 50 4.97 0.52 -17.19
C ALA A 50 3.42 0.61 -17.25
N LEU A 51 2.76 0.46 -16.10
CA LEU A 51 1.31 0.61 -15.95
C LEU A 51 1.03 1.96 -15.28
N VAL A 52 1.17 3.04 -16.04
CA VAL A 52 0.75 4.39 -15.62
C VAL A 52 -0.75 4.56 -15.84
#